data_AF-A0A317WJQ0-F1
#
_entry.id   AF-A0A317WJQ0-F1
#
_cell.length_a   1.000
_cell.length_b   1.000
_cell.length_c   1.000
_cell.angle_alpha   90.00
_cell.angle_beta   90.00
_cell.angle_gamma   90.00
#
_symmetry.space_group_name_H-M   'P 1'
#
loop_
_entity.id
_entity.type
_entity.pdbx_description
1 polymer ?
#
loop_
_entity_poly.entity_id
_entity_poly.type
_entity_poly.pdbx_seq_one_letter_code
_entity_poly.pdbx_strand_id
1 'polypeptide(L)'
;MSPTAGLIIAENNESPVSISGRHCPVEKWSDIVWLNHAAMAKSTGSPVNKLKYVVRTHIVNSDTLNILQAVCGGPCPSWPGTTFDIYQKKKGGVLINQNGLALLGTPNGGGAAWLLIDHKQQLSRKTPVSVIAWTTSGLDAHENAEPWYHMMFQFST
;
A
#
# COMPACT_ATOMS: atom_id res chain seq x y z
N MET A 1 -0.78 -5.48 11.74
CA MET A 1 -0.59 -4.00 11.76
C MET A 1 -0.06 -3.57 13.13
N SER A 2 0.64 -2.42 13.23
CA SER A 2 1.27 -1.89 14.44
C SER A 2 1.11 -0.35 14.52
N PRO A 3 0.21 0.19 15.36
CA PRO A 3 0.02 1.64 15.51
C PRO A 3 1.23 2.33 16.10
N THR A 4 1.91 1.67 17.05
CA THR A 4 3.12 2.17 17.70
C THR A 4 4.23 2.42 16.68
N ALA A 5 4.41 1.49 15.73
CA ALA A 5 5.37 1.64 14.63
C ALA A 5 4.85 2.52 13.49
N GLY A 6 3.53 2.77 13.42
CA GLY A 6 2.90 3.47 12.32
C GLY A 6 2.80 2.63 11.05
N LEU A 7 2.56 1.33 11.18
CA LEU A 7 2.66 0.36 10.09
C LEU A 7 1.36 -0.42 9.91
N ILE A 8 0.83 -0.40 8.70
CA ILE A 8 -0.21 -1.33 8.25
C ILE A 8 0.42 -2.31 7.27
N ILE A 9 0.20 -3.61 7.46
CA ILE A 9 0.55 -4.65 6.50
C ILE A 9 -0.75 -5.35 6.13
N ALA A 10 -1.05 -5.37 4.83
CA ALA A 10 -2.24 -6.00 4.27
C ALA A 10 -1.83 -7.27 3.53
N GLU A 11 -1.89 -8.40 4.25
CA GLU A 11 -1.45 -9.71 3.77
C GLU A 11 -2.53 -10.47 3.03
N ASN A 12 -3.71 -10.61 3.64
CA ASN A 12 -4.83 -11.33 3.05
C ASN A 12 -5.94 -10.32 2.71
N ASN A 13 -6.00 -9.91 1.44
CA ASN A 13 -7.06 -9.03 0.93
C ASN A 13 -8.08 -9.86 0.14
N GLU A 14 -8.75 -10.78 0.84
CA GLU A 14 -9.87 -11.51 0.26
C GLU A 14 -11.11 -10.60 0.20
N SER A 15 -11.77 -10.60 -0.95
CA SER A 15 -13.08 -9.95 -1.07
C SER A 15 -14.08 -10.68 -0.18
N PRO A 16 -14.99 -10.02 0.53
CA PRO A 16 -16.07 -10.70 1.23
C PRO A 16 -16.86 -11.67 0.31
N VAL A 17 -16.89 -11.40 -1.00
CA VAL A 17 -17.51 -12.30 -2.01
C VAL A 17 -16.82 -13.67 -2.09
N SER A 18 -15.56 -13.82 -1.69
CA SER A 18 -14.88 -15.14 -1.62
C SER A 18 -15.43 -16.03 -0.50
N ILE A 19 -16.17 -15.46 0.45
CA ILE A 19 -16.74 -16.17 1.59
C ILE A 19 -18.27 -16.24 1.40
N SER A 20 -18.90 -17.38 1.67
CA SER A 20 -20.36 -17.50 1.63
C SER A 20 -21.01 -16.77 2.81
N GLY A 21 -22.07 -15.99 2.58
CA GLY A 21 -22.86 -15.36 3.64
C GLY A 21 -23.30 -13.93 3.39
N ARG A 22 -23.93 -13.32 4.40
CA ARG A 22 -24.34 -11.92 4.39
C ARG A 22 -23.15 -11.06 4.79
N HIS A 23 -22.67 -10.24 3.86
CA HIS A 23 -21.57 -9.33 4.11
C HIS A 23 -22.07 -7.91 4.33
N CYS A 24 -21.40 -7.17 5.22
CA CYS A 24 -21.58 -5.73 5.31
C CYS A 24 -21.17 -5.13 3.96
N PRO A 25 -21.93 -4.17 3.37
CA PRO A 25 -21.58 -3.54 2.09
C PRO A 25 -20.43 -2.53 2.26
N VAL A 26 -19.30 -2.99 2.81
CA VAL A 26 -18.07 -2.19 2.83
C VAL A 26 -17.33 -2.47 1.54
N GLU A 27 -17.52 -1.58 0.56
CA GLU A 27 -16.98 -1.75 -0.78
C GLU A 27 -15.55 -1.22 -0.91
N LYS A 28 -15.10 -0.39 0.03
CA LYS A 28 -13.79 0.29 -0.04
C LYS A 28 -12.82 -0.33 0.95
N TRP A 29 -11.68 -0.77 0.41
CA TRP A 29 -10.58 -1.31 1.22
C TRP A 29 -10.06 -0.29 2.27
N SER A 30 -10.04 1.00 1.92
CA SER A 30 -9.60 2.08 2.81
C SER A 30 -10.41 2.13 4.10
N ASP A 31 -11.73 1.98 4.02
CA ASP A 31 -12.63 2.03 5.17
C ASP A 31 -12.38 0.88 6.14
N ILE A 32 -12.28 -0.35 5.62
CA ILE A 32 -12.04 -1.56 6.43
C ILE A 32 -10.70 -1.43 7.17
N VAL A 33 -9.67 -1.01 6.44
CA VAL A 33 -8.32 -0.89 7.01
C VAL A 33 -8.24 0.26 8.00
N TRP A 34 -8.94 1.36 7.76
CA TRP A 34 -9.07 2.44 8.72
C TRP A 34 -9.71 1.98 10.03
N LEU A 35 -10.85 1.28 9.97
CA LEU A 35 -11.54 0.80 11.17
C LEU A 35 -10.62 -0.05 12.04
N ASN A 36 -9.88 -0.97 11.43
CA ASN A 36 -8.92 -1.81 12.13
C ASN A 36 -7.76 -1.00 12.72
N HIS A 37 -7.17 -0.07 11.95
CA HIS A 37 -6.08 0.78 12.43
C HIS A 37 -6.51 1.67 13.60
N ALA A 38 -7.68 2.32 13.49
CA ALA A 38 -8.22 3.20 14.52
C ALA A 38 -8.59 2.44 15.80
N ALA A 39 -9.24 1.28 15.67
CA ALA A 39 -9.59 0.43 16.81
C ALA A 39 -8.34 -0.05 17.57
N MET A 40 -7.31 -0.46 16.85
CA MET A 40 -6.08 -0.96 17.44
C MET A 40 -5.19 0.18 17.98
N ALA A 41 -5.20 1.35 17.36
CA ALA A 41 -4.56 2.55 17.91
C ALA A 41 -5.18 2.91 19.27
N LYS A 42 -6.51 2.86 19.35
CA LYS A 42 -7.25 3.07 20.61
C LYS A 42 -6.90 2.01 21.66
N SER A 43 -6.90 0.72 21.32
CA SER A 43 -6.63 -0.35 22.29
C SER A 43 -5.19 -0.33 22.83
N THR A 44 -4.24 0.17 22.05
CA THR A 44 -2.82 0.27 22.42
C THR A 44 -2.44 1.64 23.01
N GLY A 45 -3.38 2.57 23.14
CA GLY A 45 -3.08 3.95 23.58
C GLY A 45 -2.18 4.73 22.62
N SER A 46 -2.05 4.26 21.37
CA SER A 46 -1.19 4.87 20.36
C SER A 46 -1.93 5.97 19.59
N PRO A 47 -1.28 7.10 19.28
CA PRO A 47 -1.89 8.11 18.42
C PRO A 47 -2.17 7.56 17.02
N VAL A 48 -3.43 7.65 16.56
CA VAL A 48 -3.86 7.14 15.24
C VAL A 48 -3.14 7.82 14.08
N ASN A 49 -2.71 9.08 14.27
CA ASN A 49 -1.98 9.88 13.30
C ASN A 49 -0.50 9.48 13.13
N LYS A 50 0.00 8.49 13.86
CA LYS A 50 1.38 7.98 13.69
C LYS A 50 1.57 7.08 12.48
N LEU A 51 0.56 6.89 11.63
CA LEU A 51 0.68 6.09 10.41
C LEU A 51 1.81 6.64 9.51
N LYS A 52 2.79 5.79 9.20
CA LYS A 52 3.98 6.09 8.38
C LYS A 52 4.04 5.23 7.13
N TYR A 53 3.57 3.98 7.22
CA TYR A 53 3.72 2.99 6.16
C TYR A 53 2.45 2.17 5.95
N VAL A 54 2.13 1.91 4.70
CA VAL A 54 1.17 0.88 4.27
C VAL A 54 1.88 -0.10 3.37
N VAL A 55 1.89 -1.37 3.74
CA VAL A 55 2.45 -2.47 2.96
C VAL A 55 1.32 -3.26 2.32
N ARG A 56 1.43 -3.47 1.00
CA ARG A 56 0.59 -4.32 0.18
C ARG A 56 1.44 -5.52 -0.23
N THR A 57 1.20 -6.68 0.38
CA THR A 57 1.93 -7.89 0.02
C THR A 57 1.16 -8.72 -0.99
N HIS A 58 1.87 -9.60 -1.70
CA HIS A 58 1.32 -10.59 -2.62
C HIS A 58 0.21 -10.03 -3.52
N ILE A 59 0.61 -9.06 -4.34
CA ILE A 59 -0.30 -8.36 -5.25
C ILE A 59 -0.59 -9.29 -6.44
N VAL A 60 -1.86 -9.59 -6.68
CA VAL A 60 -2.29 -10.53 -7.74
C VAL A 60 -3.14 -9.90 -8.85
N ASN A 61 -3.61 -8.65 -8.70
CA ASN A 61 -4.42 -8.03 -9.76
C ASN A 61 -3.54 -7.56 -10.93
N SER A 62 -3.98 -7.86 -12.13
CA SER A 62 -3.25 -7.59 -13.38
C SER A 62 -2.92 -6.11 -13.57
N ASP A 63 -3.83 -5.21 -13.21
CA ASP A 63 -3.65 -3.76 -13.41
C ASP A 63 -2.43 -3.24 -12.62
N THR A 64 -2.32 -3.62 -11.34
CA THR A 64 -1.16 -3.23 -10.53
C THR A 64 0.11 -3.93 -10.99
N LEU A 65 0.03 -5.23 -11.32
CA LEU A 65 1.18 -6.02 -11.78
C LEU A 65 1.79 -5.48 -13.08
N ASN A 66 0.95 -5.11 -14.05
CA ASN A 66 1.40 -4.54 -15.32
C ASN A 66 2.18 -3.23 -15.11
N ILE A 67 1.69 -2.36 -14.21
CA ILE A 67 2.38 -1.11 -13.89
C ILE A 67 3.68 -1.36 -13.13
N LEU A 68 3.71 -2.31 -12.19
CA LEU A 68 4.93 -2.69 -11.48
C LEU A 68 6.01 -3.18 -12.45
N GLN A 69 5.65 -4.07 -13.38
CA GLN A 69 6.59 -4.57 -14.38
C GLN A 69 7.11 -3.47 -15.29
N ALA A 70 6.24 -2.56 -15.74
CA ALA A 70 6.64 -1.42 -16.56
C ALA A 70 7.60 -0.47 -15.81
N VAL A 71 7.28 -0.15 -14.55
CA VAL A 71 8.08 0.76 -13.71
C VAL A 71 9.44 0.14 -13.33
N CYS A 72 9.48 -1.16 -13.08
CA CYS A 72 10.70 -1.89 -12.73
C CYS A 72 11.52 -2.34 -13.96
N GLY A 73 10.99 -2.22 -15.19
CA GLY A 73 11.65 -2.71 -16.41
C GLY A 73 11.70 -4.24 -16.49
N GLY A 74 10.73 -4.92 -15.88
CA GLY A 74 10.72 -6.37 -15.65
C GLY A 74 10.26 -6.70 -14.23
N PRO A 75 10.54 -7.91 -13.71
CA PRO A 75 10.32 -8.22 -12.30
C PRO A 75 11.08 -7.22 -11.41
N CYS A 76 10.40 -6.65 -10.41
CA CYS A 76 11.07 -5.78 -9.45
C CYS A 76 12.15 -6.55 -8.68
N PRO A 77 13.24 -5.90 -8.23
CA PRO A 77 14.29 -6.57 -7.47
C PRO A 77 13.76 -7.22 -6.18
N SER A 78 14.45 -8.25 -5.70
CA SER A 78 14.22 -8.77 -4.34
C SER A 78 14.43 -7.67 -3.29
N TRP A 79 13.86 -7.86 -2.09
CA TRP A 79 14.09 -6.96 -0.96
C TRP A 79 15.59 -6.60 -0.80
N PRO A 80 15.97 -5.31 -0.63
CA PRO A 80 15.14 -4.16 -0.27
C PRO A 80 14.34 -3.51 -1.40
N GLY A 81 14.38 -4.06 -2.61
CA GLY A 81 13.59 -3.57 -3.74
C GLY A 81 14.12 -2.26 -4.32
N THR A 82 13.22 -1.49 -4.92
CA THR A 82 13.51 -0.16 -5.48
C THR A 82 12.58 0.89 -4.90
N THR A 83 13.15 2.00 -4.47
CA THR A 83 12.40 3.17 -3.99
C THR A 83 12.09 4.11 -5.15
N PHE A 84 10.81 4.42 -5.30
CA PHE A 84 10.30 5.42 -6.22
C PHE A 84 9.74 6.59 -5.41
N ASP A 85 10.54 7.65 -5.25
CA ASP A 85 10.04 8.91 -4.70
C ASP A 85 8.88 9.42 -5.55
N ILE A 86 7.88 10.04 -4.95
CA ILE A 86 6.77 10.72 -5.67
C ILE A 86 7.15 12.16 -5.96
N TYR A 87 7.74 12.83 -4.96
CA TYR A 87 8.22 14.19 -5.05
C TYR A 87 9.73 14.21 -4.82
N GLN A 88 10.47 14.64 -5.83
CA GLN A 88 11.91 14.87 -5.72
C GLN A 88 12.17 16.37 -5.58
N LYS A 89 12.79 16.78 -4.46
CA LYS A 89 13.30 18.15 -4.33
C LYS A 89 14.45 18.34 -5.31
N LYS A 90 14.31 19.28 -6.24
CA LYS A 90 15.38 19.70 -7.16
C LYS A 90 15.72 21.18 -6.94
N LYS A 91 16.92 21.58 -7.34
CA LYS A 91 17.31 22.99 -7.35
C LYS A 91 16.37 23.74 -8.29
N GLY A 92 15.51 24.61 -7.75
CA GLY A 92 14.52 25.37 -8.51
C GLY A 92 13.07 24.82 -8.48
N GLY A 93 12.78 23.75 -7.73
CA GLY A 93 11.39 23.29 -7.56
C GLY A 93 11.22 21.84 -7.13
N VAL A 94 10.00 21.33 -7.25
CA VAL A 94 9.67 19.92 -7.01
C VAL A 94 9.49 19.24 -8.36
N LEU A 95 10.29 18.20 -8.63
CA LEU A 95 10.02 17.30 -9.74
C LEU A 95 9.08 16.20 -9.27
N ILE A 96 8.02 15.99 -10.03
CA ILE A 96 7.12 14.86 -9.88
C ILE A 96 7.73 13.66 -10.62
N ASN A 97 7.93 12.56 -9.91
CA ASN A 97 8.42 11.32 -10.51
C ASN A 97 7.22 10.49 -10.98
N GLN A 98 7.14 10.28 -12.30
CA GLN A 98 6.05 9.56 -12.94
C GLN A 98 5.94 8.10 -12.47
N ASN A 99 7.07 7.44 -12.13
CA ASN A 99 7.04 6.05 -11.66
C ASN A 99 6.39 5.92 -10.28
N GLY A 100 6.76 6.80 -9.34
CA GLY A 100 6.15 6.83 -8.01
C GLY A 100 4.66 7.16 -8.08
N LEU A 101 4.26 8.09 -8.96
CA LEU A 101 2.86 8.39 -9.20
C LEU A 101 2.10 7.25 -9.90
N ALA A 102 2.71 6.57 -10.87
CA ALA A 102 2.09 5.45 -11.55
C ALA A 102 1.76 4.33 -10.55
N LEU A 103 2.69 4.00 -9.65
CA LEU A 103 2.46 3.03 -8.58
C LEU A 103 1.37 3.48 -7.60
N LEU A 104 1.35 4.77 -7.23
CA LEU A 104 0.27 5.34 -6.41
C LEU A 104 -1.09 5.29 -7.12
N GLY A 105 -1.13 5.42 -8.44
CA GLY A 105 -2.34 5.40 -9.25
C GLY A 105 -2.92 4.01 -9.53
N THR A 106 -2.21 2.94 -9.17
CA THR A 106 -2.73 1.56 -9.28
C THR A 106 -3.89 1.31 -8.32
N PRO A 107 -4.74 0.28 -8.51
CA PRO A 107 -5.75 -0.10 -7.52
C PRO A 107 -5.19 -0.27 -6.09
N ASN A 108 -4.00 -0.87 -5.94
CA ASN A 108 -3.36 -1.05 -4.62
C ASN A 108 -2.83 0.26 -4.03
N GLY A 109 -2.31 1.17 -4.86
CA GLY A 109 -1.90 2.50 -4.43
C GLY A 109 -3.08 3.41 -4.13
N GLY A 110 -4.13 3.34 -4.92
CA GLY A 110 -5.39 4.06 -4.74
C GLY A 110 -6.02 3.74 -3.40
N GLY A 111 -6.01 2.48 -2.97
CA GLY A 111 -6.48 2.11 -1.63
C GLY A 111 -5.71 2.84 -0.51
N ALA A 112 -4.38 2.93 -0.62
CA ALA A 112 -3.55 3.67 0.33
C ALA A 112 -3.80 5.20 0.26
N ALA A 113 -4.05 5.73 -0.94
CA ALA A 113 -4.37 7.14 -1.14
C ALA A 113 -5.75 7.51 -0.55
N TRP A 114 -6.78 6.70 -0.81
CA TRP A 114 -8.13 6.88 -0.25
C TRP A 114 -8.13 6.84 1.28
N LEU A 115 -7.34 5.95 1.88
CA LEU A 115 -7.12 5.92 3.35
C LEU A 115 -6.66 7.29 3.88
N LEU A 116 -5.75 7.97 3.17
CA LEU A 116 -5.28 9.31 3.58
C LEU A 116 -6.33 10.40 3.29
N ILE A 117 -7.03 10.33 2.17
CA ILE A 117 -8.02 11.32 1.74
C ILE A 117 -9.22 11.34 2.70
N ASP A 118 -9.79 10.17 2.96
CA ASP A 118 -11.03 10.01 3.73
C ASP A 118 -10.83 10.29 5.22
N HIS A 119 -9.60 10.08 5.72
CA HIS A 119 -9.24 10.28 7.13
C HIS A 119 -8.18 11.36 7.34
N LYS A 120 -8.10 12.33 6.41
CA LYS A 120 -7.07 13.39 6.43
C LYS A 120 -7.04 14.20 7.73
N GLN A 121 -8.17 14.39 8.40
CA GLN A 121 -8.22 15.13 9.66
C GLN A 121 -7.56 14.34 10.79
N GLN A 122 -7.90 13.05 10.88
CA GLN A 122 -7.38 12.14 11.90
C GLN A 122 -5.92 11.75 11.64
N LEU A 123 -5.48 11.78 10.38
CA LEU A 123 -4.12 11.47 9.96
C LEU A 123 -3.23 12.70 9.76
N SER A 124 -3.61 13.87 10.29
CA SER A 124 -2.81 15.10 10.22
C SER A 124 -2.40 15.51 8.80
N ARG A 125 -3.28 15.29 7.81
CA ARG A 125 -3.09 15.64 6.40
C ARG A 125 -1.81 15.08 5.78
N LYS A 126 -1.47 13.84 6.15
CA LYS A 126 -0.35 13.11 5.55
C LYS A 126 -0.49 12.95 4.04
N THR A 127 0.65 12.91 3.37
CA THR A 127 0.75 12.71 1.93
C THR A 127 1.70 11.56 1.60
N PRO A 128 1.49 10.83 0.49
CA PRO A 128 2.46 9.86 -0.01
C PRO A 128 3.77 10.54 -0.41
N VAL A 129 4.90 9.99 0.01
CA VAL A 129 6.24 10.53 -0.30
C VAL A 129 7.04 9.61 -1.22
N SER A 130 6.89 8.30 -1.08
CA SER A 130 7.59 7.30 -1.91
C SER A 130 6.84 5.97 -1.88
N VAL A 131 7.16 5.13 -2.87
CA VAL A 131 6.73 3.73 -2.94
C VAL A 131 7.97 2.85 -3.08
N ILE A 132 8.12 1.86 -2.22
CA ILE A 132 9.15 0.82 -2.35
C ILE A 132 8.49 -0.40 -2.97
N ALA A 133 9.00 -0.89 -4.10
CA ALA A 133 8.49 -2.10 -4.74
C ALA A 133 9.54 -3.21 -4.75
N TRP A 134 9.12 -4.44 -4.46
CA TRP A 134 10.01 -5.61 -4.47
C TRP A 134 9.27 -6.89 -4.84
N THR A 135 10.05 -7.93 -5.14
CA THR A 135 9.54 -9.28 -5.30
C THR A 135 10.06 -10.23 -4.22
N THR A 136 9.33 -11.32 -3.99
CA THR A 136 9.80 -12.52 -3.28
C THR A 136 9.44 -13.75 -4.10
N SER A 137 10.09 -14.88 -3.84
CA SER A 137 9.63 -16.16 -4.40
C SER A 137 8.40 -16.66 -3.65
N GLY A 138 7.41 -17.15 -4.39
CA GLY A 138 6.22 -17.81 -3.88
C GLY A 138 5.82 -18.98 -4.78
N LEU A 139 4.65 -19.55 -4.50
CA LEU A 139 4.05 -20.62 -5.30
C LEU A 139 2.69 -20.17 -5.81
N ASP A 140 2.39 -20.51 -7.06
CA ASP A 140 1.06 -20.33 -7.64
C ASP A 140 0.08 -21.40 -7.12
N ALA A 141 -1.18 -21.36 -7.58
CA ALA A 141 -2.21 -22.34 -7.21
C ALA A 141 -1.90 -23.78 -7.67
N HIS A 142 -0.85 -23.98 -8.47
CA HIS A 142 -0.40 -25.25 -9.04
C HIS A 142 0.98 -25.66 -8.51
N GLU A 143 1.45 -25.04 -7.43
CA GLU A 143 2.76 -25.30 -6.81
C GLU A 143 3.96 -24.98 -7.70
N ASN A 144 3.78 -24.18 -8.76
CA ASN A 144 4.89 -23.68 -9.56
C ASN A 144 5.49 -22.44 -8.90
N ALA A 145 6.81 -22.30 -8.99
CA ALA A 145 7.50 -21.10 -8.52
C ALA A 145 7.09 -19.87 -9.32
N GLU A 146 6.64 -18.83 -8.62
CA GLU A 146 6.31 -17.54 -9.23
C GLU A 146 6.84 -16.36 -8.39
N PRO A 147 7.09 -15.19 -9.01
CA PRO A 147 7.42 -13.98 -8.28
C PRO A 147 6.17 -13.37 -7.66
N TRP A 148 6.16 -13.22 -6.34
CA TRP A 148 5.16 -12.43 -5.62
C TRP A 148 5.61 -10.99 -5.53
N TYR A 149 4.74 -10.07 -5.96
CA TYR A 149 5.02 -8.64 -5.98
C TYR A 149 4.47 -7.95 -4.73
N HIS A 150 5.19 -6.94 -4.27
CA HIS A 150 4.85 -6.19 -3.06
C HIS A 150 5.12 -4.70 -3.24
N MET A 151 4.37 -3.87 -2.50
CA MET A 151 4.60 -2.43 -2.41
C MET A 151 4.52 -1.94 -0.97
N MET A 152 5.36 -0.97 -0.61
CA MET A 152 5.30 -0.22 0.64
C MET A 152 5.19 1.27 0.31
N PHE A 153 4.06 1.87 0.70
CA PHE A 153 3.83 3.30 0.61
C PHE A 153 4.34 3.96 1.87
N GLN A 154 5.22 4.95 1.72
CA GLN A 154 5.68 5.80 2.81
C GLN A 154 4.90 7.12 2.79
N PHE A 155 4.56 7.62 3.97
CA PHE A 155 3.85 8.87 4.15
C PHE A 155 4.69 9.92 4.87
N SER A 156 4.33 11.19 4.68
CA SER A 156 4.96 12.32 5.37
C SER A 156 4.85 12.18 6.90
N THR A 157 5.86 12.67 7.62
CA THR A 157 5.89 12.68 9.10
C THR A 157 4.96 13.73 9.67
#